data_AF-A0A226XCA2-F1
#
_entry.id   AF-A0A226XCA2-F1
#
_cell.length_a   1.000
_cell.length_b   1.000
_cell.length_c   1.000
_cell.angle_alpha   90.00
_cell.angle_beta   90.00
_cell.angle_gamma   90.00
#
_symmetry.space_group_name_H-M   'P 1'
#
loop_
_entity.id
_entity.type
_entity.pdbx_description
1 polymer ?
#
loop_
_entity_poly.entity_id
_entity_poly.type
_entity_poly.pdbx_seq_one_letter_code
_entity_poly.pdbx_strand_id
1 'polypeptide(L)'
;MVDEAYARYAIDANEGTTYLATFRAIVRKYPHKLPGDILHDLVASAPGSEGKWFAAAKDAGLFELAVSLAKQGPTDPRTLTRAARDFGVSEPEFAMSCGLSSLHWMLAGYGYDIARADVLDAYAAVIRAGETLGIATTEINTRIQAQLRNHGADRSVVAEVLSHQLR
;
A
#
# COMPACT_ATOMS: atom_id res chain seq x y z
N MET A 1 -24.73 24.48 -5.66
CA MET A 1 -24.10 24.70 -6.97
C MET A 1 -22.70 24.08 -7.07
N VAL A 2 -21.76 24.39 -6.15
CA VAL A 2 -20.41 23.78 -6.16
C VAL A 2 -20.42 22.29 -5.79
N ASP A 3 -21.24 21.86 -4.83
CA ASP A 3 -21.34 20.45 -4.45
C ASP A 3 -22.05 19.58 -5.50
N GLU A 4 -23.03 20.14 -6.20
CA GLU A 4 -23.70 19.48 -7.32
C GLU A 4 -22.76 19.33 -8.52
N ALA A 5 -21.94 20.34 -8.81
CA ALA A 5 -20.90 20.27 -9.83
C ALA A 5 -19.80 19.25 -9.46
N TYR A 6 -19.46 19.16 -8.18
CA TYR A 6 -18.54 18.13 -7.69
C TYR A 6 -19.11 16.72 -7.91
N ALA A 7 -20.33 16.45 -7.43
CA ALA A 7 -20.95 15.13 -7.51
C ALA A 7 -21.15 14.64 -8.95
N ARG A 8 -21.43 15.56 -9.89
CA ARG A 8 -21.66 15.19 -11.29
C ARG A 8 -20.41 15.13 -12.17
N TYR A 9 -19.37 15.91 -11.87
CA TYR A 9 -18.29 16.14 -12.84
C TYR A 9 -16.87 16.12 -12.26
N ALA A 10 -16.67 15.99 -10.94
CA ALA A 10 -15.33 16.11 -10.36
C ALA A 10 -14.36 15.01 -10.80
N ILE A 11 -14.82 13.79 -11.03
CA ILE A 11 -13.94 12.66 -11.31
C ILE A 11 -13.49 12.71 -12.76
N ASP A 12 -14.45 12.69 -13.70
CA ASP A 12 -14.19 12.70 -15.14
C ASP A 12 -13.42 13.95 -15.60
N ALA A 13 -13.71 15.12 -15.02
CA ALA A 13 -13.08 16.38 -15.45
C ALA A 13 -11.66 16.61 -14.90
N ASN A 14 -11.19 15.77 -13.97
CA ASN A 14 -9.89 15.95 -13.31
C ASN A 14 -9.03 14.68 -13.32
N GLU A 15 -9.33 13.71 -14.19
CA GLU A 15 -8.50 12.52 -14.38
C GLU A 15 -7.07 12.94 -14.79
N GLY A 16 -6.09 12.63 -13.93
CA GLY A 16 -4.68 12.90 -14.15
C GLY A 16 -3.94 11.68 -14.67
N THR A 17 -2.64 11.86 -14.96
CA THR A 17 -1.77 10.77 -15.43
C THR A 17 -1.54 9.68 -14.38
N THR A 18 -1.87 9.96 -13.10
CA THR A 18 -1.85 8.99 -12.00
C THR A 18 -3.01 9.27 -11.04
N TYR A 19 -3.40 8.25 -10.27
CA TYR A 19 -4.44 8.34 -9.23
C TYR A 19 -4.14 9.42 -8.19
N LEU A 20 -2.87 9.55 -7.77
CA LEU A 20 -2.44 10.62 -6.87
C LEU A 20 -2.60 12.01 -7.50
N ALA A 21 -2.31 12.16 -8.80
CA ALA A 21 -2.48 13.42 -9.50
C ALA A 21 -3.96 13.81 -9.61
N THR A 22 -4.85 12.85 -9.93
CA THR A 22 -6.31 13.04 -9.93
C THR A 22 -6.79 13.53 -8.57
N PHE A 23 -6.40 12.83 -7.49
CA PHE A 23 -6.77 13.21 -6.12
C PHE A 23 -6.34 14.63 -5.78
N ARG A 24 -5.06 14.97 -6.00
CA ARG A 24 -4.53 16.32 -5.72
C ARG A 24 -5.22 17.40 -6.54
N ALA A 25 -5.56 17.12 -7.81
CA ALA A 25 -6.29 18.06 -8.66
C ALA A 25 -7.67 18.37 -8.09
N ILE A 26 -8.39 17.35 -7.60
CA ILE A 26 -9.73 17.50 -7.00
C ILE A 26 -9.64 18.20 -5.64
N VAL A 27 -8.72 17.81 -4.76
CA VAL A 27 -8.49 18.49 -3.46
C VAL A 27 -8.21 19.99 -3.68
N ARG A 28 -7.37 20.33 -4.65
CA ARG A 28 -7.06 21.73 -4.98
C ARG A 28 -8.28 22.48 -5.53
N LYS A 29 -9.11 21.83 -6.35
CA LYS A 29 -10.29 22.44 -6.98
C LYS A 29 -11.45 22.60 -5.99
N TYR A 30 -11.53 21.75 -4.97
CA TYR A 30 -12.60 21.73 -3.97
C TYR A 30 -12.02 21.75 -2.54
N PRO A 31 -11.36 22.84 -2.13
CA PRO A 31 -10.66 22.92 -0.84
C PRO A 31 -11.60 22.89 0.37
N HIS A 32 -12.91 23.06 0.17
CA HIS A 32 -13.93 22.98 1.22
C HIS A 32 -14.36 21.56 1.55
N LYS A 33 -13.98 20.56 0.74
CA LYS A 33 -14.24 19.14 1.02
C LYS A 33 -13.10 18.51 1.79
N LEU A 34 -13.43 17.61 2.71
CA LEU A 34 -12.43 16.84 3.42
C LEU A 34 -11.72 15.90 2.44
N PRO A 35 -10.38 15.80 2.48
CA PRO A 35 -9.63 14.89 1.62
C PRO A 35 -10.08 13.43 1.74
N GLY A 36 -10.53 13.01 2.93
CA GLY A 36 -11.08 11.66 3.16
C GLY A 36 -12.37 11.41 2.37
N ASP A 37 -13.30 12.37 2.34
CA ASP A 37 -14.55 12.26 1.59
C ASP A 37 -14.27 12.20 0.09
N ILE A 38 -13.35 13.05 -0.39
CA ILE A 38 -12.92 13.04 -1.79
C ILE A 38 -12.36 11.67 -2.17
N LEU A 39 -11.50 11.12 -1.32
CA LEU A 39 -10.86 9.84 -1.59
C LEU A 39 -11.86 8.68 -1.55
N HIS A 40 -12.84 8.72 -0.64
CA HIS A 40 -13.93 7.75 -0.60
C HIS A 40 -14.71 7.73 -1.92
N ASP A 41 -15.10 8.90 -2.43
CA ASP A 41 -15.83 9.02 -3.69
C ASP A 41 -15.02 8.49 -4.89
N LEU A 42 -13.71 8.78 -4.90
CA LEU A 42 -12.79 8.31 -5.94
C LEU A 42 -12.58 6.79 -5.92
N VAL A 43 -12.54 6.18 -4.73
CA VAL A 43 -12.48 4.71 -4.59
C VAL A 43 -13.79 4.10 -5.07
N ALA A 44 -14.93 4.65 -4.67
CA ALA A 44 -16.26 4.17 -5.06
C ALA A 44 -16.51 4.27 -6.58
N SER A 45 -15.92 5.25 -7.26
CA SER A 45 -16.08 5.42 -8.71
C SER A 45 -15.27 4.44 -9.56
N ALA A 46 -14.29 3.74 -8.98
CA ALA A 46 -13.41 2.83 -9.70
C ALA A 46 -13.21 1.48 -8.98
N PRO A 47 -14.27 0.65 -8.84
CA PRO A 47 -14.17 -0.68 -8.23
C PRO A 47 -13.10 -1.55 -8.90
N GLY A 48 -12.32 -2.28 -8.12
CA GLY A 48 -11.20 -3.12 -8.58
C GLY A 48 -9.88 -2.36 -8.78
N SER A 49 -9.85 -1.05 -8.53
CA SER A 49 -8.64 -0.22 -8.57
C SER A 49 -8.26 0.36 -7.20
N GLU A 50 -8.76 -0.21 -6.10
CA GLU A 50 -8.62 0.27 -4.73
C GLU A 50 -7.14 0.53 -4.37
N GLY A 51 -6.26 -0.44 -4.65
CA GLY A 51 -4.83 -0.34 -4.37
C GLY A 51 -4.14 0.84 -5.06
N LYS A 52 -4.65 1.30 -6.20
CA LYS A 52 -4.07 2.45 -6.92
C LYS A 52 -4.28 3.77 -6.18
N TRP A 53 -5.26 3.83 -5.27
CA TRP A 53 -5.53 4.98 -4.41
C TRP A 53 -4.64 5.02 -3.15
N PHE A 54 -3.80 3.99 -2.88
CA PHE A 54 -2.90 3.94 -1.73
C PHE A 54 -2.05 5.21 -1.57
N ALA A 55 -1.42 5.67 -2.67
CA ALA A 55 -0.54 6.82 -2.64
C ALA A 55 -1.30 8.12 -2.28
N ALA A 56 -2.56 8.25 -2.71
CA ALA A 56 -3.42 9.38 -2.37
C ALA A 56 -3.80 9.36 -0.87
N ALA A 57 -4.21 8.20 -0.34
CA ALA A 57 -4.50 8.05 1.09
C ALA A 57 -3.29 8.41 1.96
N LYS A 58 -2.11 7.88 1.60
CA LYS A 58 -0.85 8.16 2.30
C LYS A 58 -0.47 9.64 2.23
N ASP A 59 -0.62 10.27 1.07
CA ASP A 59 -0.33 11.71 0.87
C ASP A 59 -1.23 12.60 1.73
N ALA A 60 -2.47 12.17 1.96
CA ALA A 60 -3.44 12.84 2.81
C ALA A 60 -3.28 12.55 4.32
N GLY A 61 -2.30 11.74 4.72
CA GLY A 61 -2.11 11.31 6.12
C GLY A 61 -3.16 10.31 6.62
N LEU A 62 -3.93 9.70 5.72
CA LEU A 62 -5.00 8.75 6.05
C LEU A 62 -4.44 7.32 6.09
N PHE A 63 -3.56 7.04 7.05
CA PHE A 63 -2.78 5.79 7.09
C PHE A 63 -3.62 4.53 7.22
N GLU A 64 -4.66 4.53 8.06
CA GLU A 64 -5.59 3.39 8.17
C GLU A 64 -6.29 3.08 6.85
N LEU A 65 -6.76 4.14 6.16
CA LEU A 65 -7.36 3.99 4.84
C LEU A 65 -6.35 3.49 3.80
N ALA A 66 -5.12 4.02 3.83
CA ALA A 66 -4.05 3.57 2.94
C ALA A 66 -3.79 2.06 3.12
N VAL A 67 -3.67 1.58 4.36
CA VAL A 67 -3.50 0.15 4.66
C VAL A 67 -4.69 -0.67 4.17
N SER A 68 -5.92 -0.17 4.38
CA SER A 68 -7.13 -0.84 3.90
C SER A 68 -7.12 -1.00 2.37
N LEU A 69 -6.80 0.07 1.63
CA LEU A 69 -6.72 0.04 0.16
C LEU A 69 -5.63 -0.92 -0.34
N ALA A 70 -4.46 -0.92 0.30
CA ALA A 70 -3.36 -1.82 -0.03
C ALA A 70 -3.66 -3.28 0.28
N LYS A 71 -4.63 -3.59 1.15
CA LYS A 71 -5.11 -4.97 1.40
C LYS A 71 -6.21 -5.39 0.43
N GLN A 72 -7.02 -4.44 -0.05
CA GLN A 72 -8.15 -4.72 -0.94
C GLN A 72 -7.76 -4.92 -2.40
N GLY A 73 -6.70 -4.24 -2.86
CA GLY A 73 -6.26 -4.35 -4.25
C GLY A 73 -4.77 -4.16 -4.44
N PRO A 74 -4.24 -4.59 -5.60
CA PRO A 74 -2.81 -4.58 -5.87
C PRO A 74 -2.28 -3.14 -5.85
N THR A 75 -1.30 -2.92 -5.00
CA THR A 75 -0.45 -1.72 -4.99
C THR A 75 0.95 -2.15 -5.39
N ASP A 76 1.65 -1.34 -6.18
CA ASP A 76 3.03 -1.65 -6.56
C ASP A 76 3.90 -1.96 -5.32
N PRO A 77 4.53 -3.15 -5.24
CA PRO A 77 5.25 -3.55 -4.04
C PRO A 77 6.42 -2.64 -3.66
N ARG A 78 7.12 -2.06 -4.64
CA ARG A 78 8.22 -1.12 -4.36
C ARG A 78 7.69 0.17 -3.73
N THR A 79 6.50 0.62 -4.13
CA THR A 79 5.82 1.75 -3.51
C THR A 79 5.48 1.47 -2.04
N LEU A 80 4.97 0.27 -1.74
CA LEU A 80 4.68 -0.16 -0.37
C LEU A 80 5.96 -0.31 0.47
N THR A 81 7.02 -0.90 -0.08
CA THR A 81 8.32 -1.04 0.58
C THR A 81 8.93 0.33 0.88
N ARG A 82 8.83 1.28 -0.05
CA ARG A 82 9.26 2.66 0.20
C ARG A 82 8.46 3.30 1.33
N ALA A 83 7.13 3.16 1.35
CA ALA A 83 6.32 3.66 2.46
C ALA A 83 6.73 3.03 3.81
N ALA A 84 6.97 1.72 3.84
CA ALA A 84 7.45 1.05 5.05
C ALA A 84 8.80 1.60 5.56
N ARG A 85 9.71 1.96 4.66
CA ARG A 85 10.99 2.59 5.03
C ARG A 85 10.82 4.03 5.50
N ASP A 86 10.09 4.83 4.73
CA ASP A 86 9.93 6.27 4.97
C ASP A 86 9.20 6.54 6.31
N PHE A 87 8.30 5.64 6.72
CA PHE A 87 7.45 5.80 7.91
C PHE A 87 7.82 4.88 9.08
N GLY A 88 8.88 4.08 8.97
CA GLY A 88 9.22 3.05 9.95
C GLY A 88 9.46 3.53 11.38
N VAL A 89 9.75 4.82 11.57
CA VAL A 89 9.95 5.44 12.89
C VAL A 89 8.74 6.27 13.31
N SER A 90 8.18 7.08 12.41
CA SER A 90 7.11 8.02 12.76
C SER A 90 5.74 7.35 12.85
N GLU A 91 5.48 6.32 12.04
CA GLU A 91 4.20 5.61 11.93
C GLU A 91 4.46 4.10 11.78
N PRO A 92 5.01 3.45 12.81
CA PRO A 92 5.55 2.09 12.68
C PRO A 92 4.48 1.02 12.42
N GLU A 93 3.24 1.16 12.89
CA GLU A 93 2.12 0.25 12.56
C GLU A 93 1.74 0.33 11.07
N PHE A 94 1.67 1.55 10.54
CA PHE A 94 1.44 1.81 9.12
C PHE A 94 2.58 1.21 8.28
N ALA A 95 3.83 1.45 8.70
CA ALA A 95 5.00 0.96 8.01
C ALA A 95 5.06 -0.57 7.96
N MET A 96 4.81 -1.23 9.10
CA MET A 96 4.77 -2.70 9.18
C MET A 96 3.69 -3.26 8.26
N SER A 97 2.50 -2.65 8.25
CA SER A 97 1.40 -3.04 7.37
C SER A 97 1.77 -2.89 5.89
N CYS A 98 2.41 -1.79 5.51
CA CYS A 98 2.88 -1.58 4.14
C CYS A 98 3.91 -2.65 3.72
N GLY A 99 4.89 -2.95 4.56
CA GLY A 99 5.91 -3.95 4.25
C GLY A 99 5.30 -5.37 4.12
N LEU A 100 4.36 -5.73 5.00
CA LEU A 100 3.64 -7.01 4.90
C LEU A 100 2.76 -7.09 3.65
N SER A 101 2.09 -6.00 3.27
CA SER A 101 1.35 -5.92 1.99
C SER A 101 2.29 -6.01 0.79
N SER A 102 3.49 -5.43 0.87
CA SER A 102 4.49 -5.54 -0.19
C SER A 102 4.89 -6.99 -0.45
N LEU A 103 5.25 -7.72 0.62
CA LEU A 103 5.59 -9.13 0.53
C LEU A 103 4.41 -9.96 0.00
N HIS A 104 3.20 -9.68 0.47
CA HIS A 104 1.99 -10.32 -0.01
C HIS A 104 1.80 -10.15 -1.52
N TRP A 105 1.92 -8.92 -2.05
CA TRP A 105 1.72 -8.66 -3.48
C TRP A 105 2.85 -9.21 -4.34
N MET A 106 4.10 -9.17 -3.87
CA MET A 106 5.22 -9.85 -4.54
C MET A 106 4.96 -11.36 -4.65
N LEU A 107 4.50 -12.01 -3.57
CA LEU A 107 4.14 -13.42 -3.58
C LEU A 107 2.95 -13.72 -4.48
N ALA A 108 2.00 -12.80 -4.58
CA ALA A 108 0.87 -12.89 -5.50
C ALA A 108 1.24 -12.61 -6.98
N GLY A 109 2.53 -12.42 -7.29
CA GLY A 109 3.01 -12.20 -8.66
C GLY A 109 2.87 -10.76 -9.18
N TYR A 110 2.63 -9.79 -8.30
CA TYR A 110 2.55 -8.38 -8.67
C TYR A 110 3.91 -7.67 -8.53
N GLY A 111 4.06 -6.59 -9.30
CA GLY A 111 5.29 -5.81 -9.40
C GLY A 111 6.08 -6.18 -10.65
N TYR A 112 6.55 -5.17 -11.36
CA TYR A 112 7.33 -5.36 -12.59
C TYR A 112 8.81 -5.62 -12.25
N ASP A 113 9.39 -6.68 -12.81
CA ASP A 113 10.78 -7.08 -12.64
C ASP A 113 11.23 -7.10 -11.18
N ILE A 114 10.44 -7.74 -10.30
CA ILE A 114 10.80 -7.91 -8.88
C ILE A 114 12.05 -8.80 -8.78
N ALA A 115 13.11 -8.23 -8.21
CA ALA A 115 14.38 -8.89 -7.98
C ALA A 115 14.50 -9.35 -6.51
N ARG A 116 15.51 -10.19 -6.24
CA ARG A 116 15.83 -10.66 -4.88
C ARG A 116 16.03 -9.49 -3.90
N ALA A 117 16.67 -8.41 -4.36
CA ALA A 117 16.92 -7.23 -3.54
C ALA A 117 15.63 -6.55 -3.08
N ASP A 118 14.60 -6.49 -3.93
CA ASP A 118 13.30 -5.89 -3.57
C ASP A 118 12.63 -6.66 -2.42
N VAL A 119 12.72 -8.00 -2.45
CA VAL A 119 12.16 -8.87 -1.41
C VAL A 119 12.89 -8.70 -0.08
N LEU A 120 14.23 -8.60 -0.13
CA LEU A 120 15.05 -8.36 1.06
C LEU A 120 14.80 -6.96 1.64
N ASP A 121 14.65 -5.94 0.79
CA ASP A 121 14.32 -4.58 1.22
C ASP A 121 12.96 -4.52 1.92
N ALA A 122 11.96 -5.20 1.37
CA ALA A 122 10.64 -5.33 1.97
C ALA A 122 10.71 -6.05 3.33
N TYR A 123 11.38 -7.20 3.39
CA TYR A 123 11.59 -7.94 4.64
C TYR A 123 12.26 -7.07 5.71
N ALA A 124 13.38 -6.44 5.37
CA ALA A 124 14.12 -5.60 6.30
C ALA A 124 13.30 -4.38 6.77
N ALA A 125 12.43 -3.83 5.92
CA ALA A 125 11.52 -2.75 6.32
C ALA A 125 10.47 -3.23 7.33
N VAL A 126 9.91 -4.43 7.15
CA VAL A 126 8.98 -5.03 8.14
C VAL A 126 9.68 -5.27 9.47
N ILE A 127 10.91 -5.82 9.45
CA ILE A 127 11.68 -6.05 10.67
C ILE A 127 11.93 -4.75 11.42
N ARG A 128 12.42 -3.70 10.75
CA ARG A 128 12.66 -2.39 11.38
C ARG A 128 11.41 -1.75 11.98
N ALA A 129 10.28 -1.83 11.27
CA ALA A 129 9.02 -1.33 11.78
C ALA A 129 8.56 -2.12 13.02
N GLY A 130 8.67 -3.46 12.97
CA GLY A 130 8.35 -4.32 14.11
C GLY A 130 9.28 -4.12 15.32
N GLU A 131 10.57 -3.89 15.11
CA GLU A 131 11.52 -3.51 16.16
C GLU A 131 11.08 -2.22 16.86
N THR A 132 10.64 -1.23 16.09
CA THR A 132 10.12 0.05 16.63
C THR A 132 8.85 -0.16 17.46
N LEU A 133 8.03 -1.16 17.11
CA LEU A 133 6.84 -1.56 17.87
C LEU A 133 7.15 -2.49 19.06
N GLY A 134 8.41 -2.90 19.25
CA GLY A 134 8.77 -3.91 20.25
C GLY A 134 8.24 -5.32 19.94
N ILE A 135 7.90 -5.61 18.69
CA ILE A 135 7.44 -6.93 18.24
C ILE A 135 8.66 -7.80 17.96
N ALA A 136 8.68 -9.00 18.55
CA ALA A 136 9.78 -9.95 18.34
C ALA A 136 9.86 -10.39 16.87
N THR A 137 11.09 -10.47 16.33
CA THR A 137 11.36 -10.95 14.96
C THR A 137 10.71 -12.31 14.67
N THR A 138 10.64 -13.21 15.66
CA THR A 138 10.00 -14.53 15.55
C THR A 138 8.50 -14.44 15.27
N GLU A 139 7.81 -13.48 15.89
CA GLU A 139 6.39 -13.22 15.64
C GLU A 139 6.17 -12.66 14.23
N ILE A 140 7.03 -11.72 13.80
CA ILE A 140 6.99 -11.17 12.44
C ILE A 140 7.21 -12.29 11.42
N ASN A 141 8.24 -13.11 11.62
CA ASN A 141 8.56 -14.23 10.76
C ASN A 141 7.39 -15.23 10.69
N THR A 142 6.67 -15.47 11.78
CA THR A 142 5.47 -16.32 11.79
C THR A 142 4.36 -15.73 10.90
N ARG A 143 4.14 -14.41 10.94
CA ARG A 143 3.18 -13.73 10.06
C ARG A 143 3.57 -13.87 8.58
N ILE A 144 4.85 -13.72 8.25
CA ILE A 144 5.35 -13.89 6.87
C ILE A 144 5.25 -15.35 6.41
N GLN A 145 5.57 -16.31 7.28
CA GLN A 145 5.39 -17.74 6.99
C GLN A 145 3.92 -18.10 6.72
N ALA A 146 2.97 -17.47 7.43
CA ALA A 146 1.54 -17.65 7.17
C ALA A 146 1.16 -17.14 5.77
N GLN A 147 1.70 -16.00 5.33
CA GLN A 147 1.50 -15.50 3.96
C GLN A 147 2.05 -16.47 2.91
N LEU A 148 3.26 -17.00 3.10
CA LEU A 148 3.86 -17.99 2.20
C LEU A 148 2.97 -19.23 2.03
N ARG A 149 2.43 -19.76 3.13
CA ARG A 149 1.55 -20.93 3.11
C ARG A 149 0.28 -20.71 2.29
N ASN A 150 -0.26 -19.49 2.33
CA ASN A 150 -1.48 -19.15 1.58
C ASN A 150 -1.26 -19.09 0.06
N HIS A 151 -0.02 -18.92 -0.39
CA HIS A 151 0.34 -18.83 -1.82
C HIS A 151 0.74 -20.17 -2.46
N GLY A 152 0.67 -21.28 -1.71
CA GLY A 152 0.92 -22.63 -2.22
C GLY A 152 2.40 -22.93 -2.52
N ALA A 153 2.68 -24.04 -3.20
CA ALA A 153 4.03 -24.47 -3.58
C ALA A 153 4.60 -23.65 -4.76
N ASP A 154 4.49 -22.33 -4.67
CA ASP A 154 5.03 -21.42 -5.66
C ASP A 154 6.57 -21.42 -5.62
N ARG A 155 7.20 -21.57 -6.79
CA ARG A 155 8.66 -21.57 -6.96
C ARG A 155 9.18 -20.19 -7.37
N SER A 156 8.43 -19.12 -7.07
CA SER A 156 8.87 -17.76 -7.35
C SER A 156 10.16 -17.43 -6.59
N VAL A 157 10.98 -16.56 -7.19
CA VAL A 157 12.18 -16.00 -6.57
C VAL A 157 11.85 -15.37 -5.20
N VAL A 158 10.62 -14.83 -5.06
CA VAL A 158 10.11 -14.25 -3.82
C VAL A 158 9.95 -15.32 -2.74
N ALA A 159 9.27 -16.42 -3.04
CA ALA A 159 9.08 -17.52 -2.10
C ALA A 159 10.42 -18.18 -1.70
N GLU A 160 11.37 -18.31 -2.64
CA GLU A 160 12.72 -18.84 -2.37
C GLU A 160 13.51 -17.92 -1.41
N VAL A 161 13.54 -16.62 -1.69
CA VAL A 161 14.25 -15.64 -0.85
C VAL A 161 13.68 -15.61 0.56
N LEU A 162 12.35 -15.56 0.71
CA LEU A 162 11.72 -15.56 2.04
C LEU A 162 11.95 -16.87 2.78
N SER A 163 11.86 -18.02 2.08
CA SER A 163 12.14 -19.32 2.70
C SER A 163 13.58 -19.46 3.20
N HIS A 164 14.53 -18.71 2.63
CA HIS A 164 15.90 -18.64 3.15
C HIS A 164 16.02 -17.72 4.36
N GLN A 165 15.32 -16.58 4.37
CA GLN A 165 15.36 -15.60 5.47
C GLN A 165 14.66 -16.09 6.75
N LEU A 166 13.68 -16.98 6.62
CA LEU A 166 12.82 -17.43 7.72
C LEU A 166 13.30 -18.74 8.38
N ARG A 167 14.53 -19.18 8.11
CA ARG A 167 15.15 -20.39 8.68
C ARG A 167 15.71 -20.15 10.07
#